data_AF-A0A8H3KV32-F1
#
_entry.id   AF-A0A8H3KV32-F1
#
_cell.length_a   1.000
_cell.length_b   1.000
_cell.length_c   1.000
_cell.angle_alpha   90.00
_cell.angle_beta   90.00
_cell.angle_gamma   90.00
#
_symmetry.space_group_name_H-M   'P 1'
#
loop_
_entity.id
_entity.type
_entity.pdbx_description
1 polymer ?
#
loop_
_entity_poly.entity_id
_entity_poly.type
_entity_poly.pdbx_seq_one_letter_code
_entity_poly.pdbx_strand_id
1 'polypeptide(L)'
;MASDHNVVSSILNTTNIIHNCKESVIKHDSNEHIIYDYDKMMVEGWRKYEKKTNEHFTNEALMALLEQKTHNPSWAAHIKVAWKMKFDQIRKLQKDADNKHIEECINKRAEIIQTNQTCWINSLLNRYKDRIVLDRIIHLDMSTGKEELLTNPKDIKRYSPLQYKDLQKKQKHKFDNIPQE
;
A
#
# COMPACT_ATOMS: atom_id res chain seq x y z
N MET A 1 -26.93 34.30 -14.32
CA MET A 1 -27.56 33.00 -14.00
C MET A 1 -26.44 31.99 -13.87
N ALA A 2 -26.05 31.65 -12.64
CA ALA A 2 -25.02 30.65 -12.38
C ALA A 2 -25.70 29.28 -12.41
N SER A 3 -25.12 28.33 -13.15
CA SER A 3 -25.66 26.98 -13.26
C SER A 3 -25.32 26.20 -12.00
N ASP A 4 -26.35 25.81 -11.24
CA ASP A 4 -26.24 24.94 -10.06
C ASP A 4 -25.97 23.49 -10.51
N HIS A 5 -24.76 23.23 -10.99
CA HIS A 5 -24.31 21.87 -11.27
C HIS A 5 -23.88 21.20 -9.96
N ASN A 6 -24.79 20.46 -9.34
CA ASN A 6 -24.49 19.63 -8.19
C ASN A 6 -23.67 18.41 -8.63
N VAL A 7 -22.34 18.51 -8.56
CA VAL A 7 -21.44 17.41 -8.92
C VAL A 7 -21.43 16.37 -7.80
N VAL A 8 -21.96 15.19 -8.08
CA VAL A 8 -21.87 14.03 -7.21
C VAL A 8 -20.62 13.23 -7.60
N SER A 9 -19.67 13.11 -6.68
CA SER A 9 -18.51 12.24 -6.84
C SER A 9 -18.68 10.99 -5.97
N SER A 10 -18.29 9.84 -6.50
CA SER A 10 -18.21 8.59 -5.74
C SER A 10 -16.82 7.99 -5.90
N ILE A 11 -16.19 7.64 -4.79
CA ILE A 11 -14.89 6.97 -4.79
C ILE A 11 -15.15 5.49 -4.56
N LEU A 12 -14.77 4.67 -5.54
CA LEU A 12 -14.86 3.22 -5.45
C LEU A 12 -13.49 2.65 -5.09
N ASN A 13 -13.40 1.99 -3.94
CA ASN A 13 -12.19 1.26 -3.55
C ASN A 13 -12.11 -0.06 -4.34
N THR A 14 -11.28 -0.09 -5.37
CA THR A 14 -11.10 -1.24 -6.25
C THR A 14 -9.92 -2.12 -5.85
N THR A 15 -9.26 -1.85 -4.72
CA THR A 15 -8.01 -2.52 -4.29
C THR A 15 -8.15 -4.04 -4.21
N ASN A 16 -9.29 -4.53 -3.73
CA ASN A 16 -9.58 -5.97 -3.67
C ASN A 16 -9.84 -6.59 -5.06
N ILE A 17 -10.45 -5.83 -5.98
CA ILE A 17 -10.89 -6.32 -7.29
C ILE A 17 -9.76 -6.23 -8.34
N ILE A 18 -9.02 -5.13 -8.37
CA ILE A 18 -7.99 -4.84 -9.39
C ILE A 18 -6.60 -5.28 -8.92
N HIS A 19 -6.29 -5.06 -7.64
CA HIS A 19 -4.97 -5.36 -7.09
C HIS A 19 -4.93 -6.69 -6.31
N ASN A 20 -6.04 -7.42 -6.25
CA ASN A 20 -6.21 -8.69 -5.51
C ASN A 20 -5.71 -8.61 -4.06
N CYS A 21 -5.72 -7.40 -3.48
CA CYS A 21 -5.25 -7.14 -2.14
C CYS A 21 -6.47 -7.11 -1.23
N LYS A 22 -6.76 -8.28 -0.64
CA LYS A 22 -7.91 -8.48 0.23
C LYS A 22 -7.74 -7.65 1.49
N GLU A 23 -8.83 -7.03 1.96
CA GLU A 23 -8.82 -6.28 3.23
C GLU A 23 -8.29 -7.10 4.42
N SER A 24 -8.51 -8.41 4.41
CA SER A 24 -7.97 -9.31 5.43
C SER A 24 -6.44 -9.28 5.44
N VAL A 25 -5.80 -9.28 4.27
CA VAL A 25 -4.33 -9.26 4.14
C VAL A 25 -3.77 -7.92 4.63
N ILE A 26 -4.42 -6.80 4.29
CA ILE A 26 -4.02 -5.45 4.76
C ILE A 26 -4.13 -5.34 6.28
N LYS A 27 -5.20 -5.89 6.88
CA LYS A 27 -5.39 -5.88 8.34
C LYS A 27 -4.38 -6.76 9.09
N HIS A 28 -3.84 -7.80 8.45
CA HIS A 28 -2.79 -8.65 9.01
C HIS A 28 -1.41 -7.99 8.98
N ASP A 29 -1.11 -7.18 7.97
CA ASP A 29 0.22 -6.57 7.79
C ASP A 29 0.51 -5.43 8.79
N SER A 30 -0.55 -4.79 9.32
CA SER A 30 -0.43 -3.67 10.25
C SER A 30 -0.24 -4.05 11.72
N ASN A 31 -0.43 -5.32 12.10
CA ASN A 31 -0.40 -5.74 13.49
C ASN A 31 0.55 -6.93 13.67
N GLU A 32 1.51 -6.81 14.59
CA GLU A 32 2.39 -7.92 14.96
C GLU A 32 1.57 -9.01 15.68
N HIS A 33 1.30 -10.11 14.99
CA HIS A 33 0.60 -11.26 15.56
C HIS A 33 1.59 -12.20 16.24
N ILE A 34 1.52 -12.29 17.57
CA ILE A 34 2.28 -13.28 18.32
C ILE A 34 1.42 -14.54 18.45
N ILE A 35 1.78 -15.57 17.70
CA ILE A 35 1.06 -16.85 17.67
C ILE A 35 1.73 -17.80 18.67
N TYR A 36 0.90 -18.43 19.49
CA TYR A 36 1.30 -19.32 20.57
C TYR A 36 0.76 -20.73 20.28
N ASP A 37 1.59 -21.57 19.67
CA ASP A 37 1.26 -22.97 19.38
C ASP A 37 1.31 -23.77 20.69
N TYR A 38 0.13 -24.13 21.23
CA TYR A 38 -0.02 -24.85 22.50
C TYR A 38 0.88 -26.10 22.59
N ASP A 39 0.92 -26.91 21.52
CA ASP A 39 1.66 -28.18 21.49
C ASP A 39 3.17 -28.01 21.37
N LYS A 40 3.65 -26.80 21.03
CA LYS A 40 5.08 -26.47 20.87
C LYS A 40 5.60 -25.54 21.95
N MET A 41 4.76 -25.21 22.93
CA MET A 41 5.11 -24.30 24.02
C MET A 41 6.02 -24.97 25.05
N MET A 42 7.25 -24.46 25.16
CA MET A 42 8.12 -24.74 26.30
C MET A 42 7.76 -23.84 27.50
N VAL A 43 8.26 -24.19 28.69
CA VAL A 43 8.00 -23.45 29.95
C VAL A 43 8.33 -21.95 29.83
N GLU A 44 9.38 -21.60 29.09
CA GLU A 44 9.74 -20.20 28.83
C GLU A 44 8.72 -19.48 27.93
N GLY A 45 8.15 -20.18 26.95
CA GLY A 45 7.08 -19.67 26.09
C GLY A 45 5.83 -19.34 26.91
N TRP A 46 5.46 -20.24 27.84
CA TRP A 46 4.36 -20.02 28.77
C TRP A 46 4.59 -18.83 29.69
N ARG A 47 5.80 -18.67 30.24
CA ARG A 47 6.16 -17.49 31.06
C ARG A 47 6.08 -16.19 30.28
N LYS A 48 6.52 -16.20 29.01
CA LYS A 48 6.44 -15.02 28.13
C LYS A 48 5.00 -14.66 27.80
N TYR A 49 4.16 -15.68 27.55
CA TYR A 49 2.72 -15.51 27.36
C TYR A 49 2.05 -14.93 28.61
N GLU A 50 2.30 -15.52 29.78
CA GLU A 50 1.76 -15.07 31.06
C GLU A 50 2.14 -13.61 31.34
N LYS A 51 3.43 -13.26 31.17
CA LYS A 51 3.91 -11.89 31.36
C LYS A 51 3.21 -10.90 30.42
N LYS A 52 3.16 -11.19 29.11
CA LYS A 52 2.47 -10.32 28.14
C LYS A 52 0.97 -10.20 28.40
N THR A 53 0.34 -11.31 28.79
CA THR A 53 -1.09 -11.32 29.10
C THR A 53 -1.34 -10.43 30.32
N ASN A 54 -0.56 -10.56 31.39
CA ASN A 54 -0.68 -9.72 32.58
C ASN A 54 -0.37 -8.23 32.31
N GLU A 55 0.59 -7.91 31.44
CA GLU A 55 0.88 -6.54 31.00
C GLU A 55 -0.31 -5.89 30.27
N HIS A 56 -1.00 -6.66 29.42
CA HIS A 56 -2.17 -6.18 28.68
C HIS A 56 -3.49 -6.24 29.47
N PHE A 57 -3.58 -7.10 30.48
CA PHE A 57 -4.70 -7.22 31.43
C PHE A 57 -4.52 -6.32 32.68
N THR A 58 -3.90 -5.15 32.54
CA THR A 58 -3.69 -4.16 33.62
C THR A 58 -4.92 -3.31 33.94
N ASN A 59 -6.06 -3.56 33.29
CA ASN A 59 -7.27 -2.80 33.56
C ASN A 59 -7.94 -3.33 34.85
N GLU A 60 -7.59 -2.69 35.96
CA GLU A 60 -8.10 -2.96 37.31
C GLU A 60 -9.64 -2.95 37.35
N ALA A 61 -10.29 -2.12 36.53
CA ALA A 61 -11.74 -2.09 36.43
C ALA A 61 -12.32 -3.32 35.71
N LEU A 62 -11.61 -3.92 34.74
CA LEU A 62 -12.01 -5.18 34.10
C LEU A 62 -11.82 -6.37 35.04
N MET A 63 -10.73 -6.40 35.80
CA MET A 63 -10.47 -7.48 36.76
C MET A 63 -11.48 -7.44 37.91
N ALA A 64 -11.77 -6.26 38.45
CA ALA A 64 -12.82 -6.08 39.45
C ALA A 64 -14.22 -6.47 38.93
N LEU A 65 -14.49 -6.28 37.64
CA LEU A 65 -15.76 -6.68 37.00
C LEU A 65 -15.85 -8.21 36.78
N LEU A 66 -14.73 -8.88 36.54
CA LEU A 66 -14.65 -10.34 36.37
C LEU A 66 -14.70 -11.10 37.70
N GLU A 67 -14.19 -10.49 38.77
CA GLU A 67 -14.26 -11.05 40.14
C GLU A 67 -15.63 -10.88 40.81
N GLN A 68 -16.56 -10.13 40.20
CA GLN A 68 -17.94 -10.04 40.70
C GLN A 68 -18.65 -11.39 40.61
N LYS A 69 -18.71 -12.07 41.76
CA LYS A 69 -19.42 -13.35 42.00
C LYS A 69 -20.94 -13.19 42.02
N THR A 70 -21.51 -12.52 41.03
CA THR A 70 -22.96 -12.56 40.79
C THR A 70 -23.22 -12.48 39.30
N HIS A 71 -23.65 -13.60 38.70
CA HIS A 71 -24.30 -13.62 37.40
C HIS A 71 -25.66 -12.92 37.52
N ASN A 72 -25.65 -11.59 37.67
CA ASN A 72 -26.83 -10.74 37.62
C ASN A 72 -26.97 -10.23 36.17
N PRO A 73 -28.17 -10.25 35.57
CA PRO A 73 -28.45 -9.63 34.25
C PRO A 73 -27.86 -8.22 34.04
N SER A 74 -27.68 -7.45 35.12
CA SER A 74 -27.02 -6.13 35.11
C SER A 74 -25.55 -6.18 34.65
N TRP A 75 -24.80 -7.23 34.97
CA TRP A 75 -23.39 -7.39 34.56
C TRP A 75 -23.25 -7.53 33.03
N ALA A 76 -24.13 -8.31 32.40
CA ALA A 76 -24.14 -8.47 30.94
C ALA A 76 -24.48 -7.15 30.23
N ALA A 77 -25.34 -6.31 30.82
CA ALA A 77 -25.64 -4.98 30.31
C ALA A 77 -24.43 -4.04 30.41
N HIS A 78 -23.71 -4.05 31.54
CA HIS A 78 -22.50 -3.24 31.72
C HIS A 78 -21.40 -3.62 30.73
N ILE A 79 -21.18 -4.92 30.49
CA ILE A 79 -20.20 -5.36 29.48
C ILE A 79 -20.58 -4.91 28.08
N LYS A 80 -21.86 -5.00 27.68
CA LYS A 80 -22.31 -4.52 26.37
C LYS A 80 -22.04 -3.02 26.19
N VAL A 81 -22.28 -2.22 27.22
CA VAL A 81 -22.01 -0.77 27.19
C VAL A 81 -20.52 -0.49 27.09
N ALA A 82 -19.69 -1.13 27.92
CA ALA A 82 -18.24 -0.96 27.89
C ALA A 82 -17.64 -1.36 26.54
N TRP A 83 -18.14 -2.45 25.96
CA TRP A 83 -17.71 -2.94 24.65
C TRP A 83 -18.09 -1.97 23.53
N LYS A 84 -19.31 -1.43 23.56
CA LYS A 84 -19.77 -0.39 22.63
C LYS A 84 -18.91 0.87 22.72
N MET A 85 -18.62 1.35 23.93
CA MET A 85 -17.77 2.53 24.14
C MET A 85 -16.37 2.33 23.56
N LYS A 86 -15.76 1.16 23.77
CA LYS A 86 -14.45 0.83 23.19
C LYS A 86 -14.50 0.77 21.67
N PHE A 87 -15.52 0.17 21.10
CA PHE A 87 -15.70 0.12 19.64
C PHE A 87 -15.88 1.51 19.03
N ASP A 88 -16.66 2.38 19.66
CA ASP A 88 -16.87 3.75 19.19
C ASP A 88 -15.57 4.57 19.27
N GLN A 89 -14.74 4.35 20.30
CA GLN A 89 -13.43 4.96 20.43
C GLN A 89 -12.47 4.50 19.33
N ILE A 90 -12.44 3.20 19.03
CA ILE A 90 -11.64 2.65 17.91
C ILE A 90 -12.10 3.23 16.58
N ARG A 91 -13.41 3.29 16.34
CA ARG A 91 -13.98 3.85 15.10
C ARG A 91 -13.59 5.32 14.93
N LYS A 92 -13.59 6.09 16.02
CA LYS A 92 -13.16 7.50 15.99
C LYS A 92 -11.68 7.64 15.63
N LEU A 93 -10.81 6.86 16.28
CA LEU A 93 -9.37 6.86 15.99
C LEU A 93 -9.09 6.48 14.53
N GLN A 94 -9.80 5.50 14.00
CA GLN A 94 -9.66 5.11 12.60
C GLN A 94 -10.06 6.25 11.65
N LYS A 95 -11.21 6.88 11.90
CA LYS A 95 -11.68 8.01 11.11
C LYS A 95 -10.71 9.19 11.15
N ASP A 96 -10.14 9.47 12.31
CA ASP A 96 -9.16 10.55 12.48
C ASP A 96 -7.86 10.24 11.72
N ALA A 97 -7.41 8.98 11.72
CA ALA A 97 -6.26 8.53 10.94
C ALA A 97 -6.50 8.63 9.42
N ASP A 98 -7.68 8.21 8.95
CA ASP A 98 -8.07 8.31 7.54
C ASP A 98 -8.14 9.77 7.09
N ASN A 99 -8.74 10.65 7.90
CA ASN A 99 -8.81 12.09 7.61
C ASN A 99 -7.41 12.72 7.53
N LYS A 100 -6.51 12.35 8.46
CA LYS A 100 -5.13 12.81 8.46
C LYS A 100 -4.39 12.36 7.18
N HIS A 101 -4.58 11.12 6.77
CA HIS A 101 -3.99 10.61 5.53
C HIS A 101 -4.48 11.37 4.28
N ILE A 102 -5.78 11.68 4.22
CA ILE A 102 -6.35 12.50 3.15
C ILE A 102 -5.72 13.89 3.13
N GLU A 103 -5.61 14.53 4.29
CA GLU A 103 -4.99 15.85 4.45
C GLU A 103 -3.52 15.86 4.00
N GLU A 104 -2.73 14.86 4.41
CA GLU A 104 -1.35 14.70 3.96
C GLU A 104 -1.25 14.53 2.43
N CYS A 105 -2.15 13.76 1.83
CA CYS A 105 -2.17 13.57 0.37
C CYS A 105 -2.54 14.86 -0.37
N ILE A 106 -3.49 15.65 0.17
CA ILE A 106 -3.86 16.96 -0.38
C ILE A 106 -2.66 17.91 -0.31
N ASN A 107 -2.00 17.98 0.86
CA ASN A 107 -0.84 18.86 1.07
C ASN A 107 0.32 18.51 0.14
N LYS A 108 0.67 17.22 0.01
CA LYS A 108 1.67 16.75 -0.97
C LYS A 108 1.29 17.16 -2.39
N ARG A 109 0.01 17.07 -2.76
CA ARG A 109 -0.44 17.44 -4.10
C ARG A 109 -0.39 18.95 -4.33
N ALA A 110 -0.72 19.76 -3.34
CA ALA A 110 -0.59 21.22 -3.37
C ALA A 110 0.88 21.64 -3.55
N GLU A 111 1.80 20.97 -2.87
CA GLU A 111 3.24 21.19 -3.01
C GLU A 111 3.73 20.89 -4.43
N ILE A 112 3.31 19.76 -5.02
CA ILE A 112 3.68 19.39 -6.41
C ILE A 112 3.11 20.40 -7.42
N ILE A 113 1.90 20.94 -7.19
CA ILE A 113 1.31 21.98 -8.04
C ILE A 113 2.20 23.25 -8.05
N GLN A 114 2.83 23.59 -6.94
CA GLN A 114 3.69 24.78 -6.87
C GLN A 114 5.11 24.50 -7.41
N THR A 115 5.68 23.33 -7.10
CA THR A 115 7.10 23.03 -7.33
C THR A 115 7.37 22.25 -8.63
N ASN A 116 6.47 21.35 -9.03
CA ASN A 116 6.66 20.43 -10.16
C ASN A 116 5.37 20.23 -10.97
N GLN A 117 4.90 21.32 -11.58
CA GLN A 117 3.69 21.36 -12.40
C GLN A 117 3.68 20.31 -13.53
N THR A 118 4.84 19.99 -14.10
CA THR A 118 4.95 18.99 -15.18
C THR A 118 4.62 17.58 -14.67
N CYS A 119 5.06 17.20 -13.48
CA CYS A 119 4.70 15.94 -12.86
C CYS A 119 3.20 15.87 -12.57
N TRP A 120 2.63 16.93 -11.99
CA TRP A 120 1.20 17.04 -11.71
C TRP A 120 0.34 16.93 -12.98
N ILE A 121 0.67 17.67 -14.05
CA ILE A 121 -0.05 17.60 -15.33
C ILE A 121 0.01 16.20 -15.93
N ASN A 122 1.17 15.53 -15.90
CA ASN A 122 1.29 14.18 -16.45
C ASN A 122 0.49 13.15 -15.64
N SER A 123 0.46 13.29 -14.31
CA SER A 123 -0.36 12.44 -13.43
C SER A 123 -1.86 12.70 -13.64
N LEU A 124 -2.29 13.96 -13.72
CA LEU A 124 -3.70 14.33 -13.93
C LEU A 124 -4.25 13.84 -15.26
N LEU A 125 -3.45 13.96 -16.32
CA LEU A 125 -3.84 13.59 -17.67
C LEU A 125 -3.64 12.10 -17.98
N ASN A 126 -3.25 11.29 -16.98
CA ASN A 126 -2.85 9.89 -17.17
C ASN A 126 -1.90 9.73 -18.37
N ARG A 127 -1.03 10.72 -18.61
CA ARG A 127 -0.06 10.69 -19.68
C ARG A 127 1.06 9.77 -19.23
N TYR A 128 0.82 8.47 -19.39
CA TYR A 128 1.84 7.45 -19.25
C TYR A 128 2.89 7.74 -20.32
N LYS A 129 4.08 8.16 -19.88
CA LYS A 129 5.23 8.17 -20.78
C LYS A 129 5.78 6.76 -20.74
N ASP A 130 5.74 6.05 -21.86
CA ASP A 130 6.47 4.80 -22.00
C ASP A 130 7.94 5.10 -21.72
N ARG A 131 8.41 4.72 -20.52
CA ARG A 131 9.81 4.84 -20.13
C ARG A 131 10.42 3.47 -20.26
N ILE A 132 11.39 3.35 -21.16
CA ILE A 132 12.27 2.19 -21.21
C ILE A 132 13.39 2.43 -20.22
N VAL A 133 13.43 1.61 -19.16
CA VAL A 133 14.55 1.61 -18.21
C VAL A 133 15.68 0.81 -18.85
N LEU A 134 16.79 1.48 -19.17
CA LEU A 134 18.02 0.84 -19.65
C LEU A 134 18.93 0.62 -18.44
N ASP A 135 19.41 -0.61 -18.22
CA ASP A 135 20.29 -0.92 -17.08
C ASP A 135 21.72 -0.41 -17.32
N ARG A 136 22.50 -1.13 -18.14
CA ARG A 136 23.88 -0.78 -18.47
C ARG A 136 24.10 -0.88 -19.97
N ILE A 137 24.77 0.11 -20.56
CA ILE A 137 25.20 0.09 -21.97
C ILE A 137 26.71 -0.08 -22.01
N ILE A 138 27.17 -1.21 -22.54
CA ILE A 138 28.59 -1.56 -22.61
C ILE A 138 29.03 -1.45 -24.07
N HIS A 139 30.10 -0.69 -24.32
CA HIS A 139 30.72 -0.57 -25.62
C HIS A 139 32.11 -1.22 -25.60
N LEU A 140 32.40 -2.05 -26.60
CA LEU A 140 33.74 -2.58 -26.83
C LEU A 140 34.49 -1.64 -27.76
N ASP A 141 35.55 -1.00 -27.25
CA ASP A 141 36.42 -0.20 -28.10
C ASP A 141 37.26 -1.13 -28.98
N MET A 142 37.01 -1.08 -30.29
CA MET A 142 37.67 -1.90 -31.31
C MET A 142 39.19 -1.66 -31.37
N SER A 143 39.68 -0.53 -30.88
CA SER A 143 41.10 -0.17 -30.92
C SER A 143 41.90 -0.68 -29.72
N THR A 144 41.27 -0.72 -28.54
CA THR A 144 41.93 -1.15 -27.29
C THR A 144 41.45 -2.50 -26.77
N GLY A 145 40.37 -3.05 -27.33
CA GLY A 145 39.74 -4.30 -26.90
C GLY A 145 39.11 -4.22 -25.50
N LYS A 146 38.98 -3.01 -24.94
CA LYS A 146 38.43 -2.80 -23.59
C LYS A 146 36.94 -2.53 -23.64
N GLU A 147 36.23 -3.06 -22.66
CA GLU A 147 34.82 -2.75 -22.40
C GLU A 147 34.71 -1.46 -21.60
N GLU A 148 33.96 -0.50 -22.14
CA GLU A 148 33.67 0.78 -21.50
C GLU A 148 32.17 0.92 -21.24
N LEU A 149 31.82 1.36 -20.02
CA LEU A 149 30.45 1.70 -19.67
C LEU A 149 30.10 3.10 -20.20
N LEU A 150 29.13 3.17 -21.10
CA LEU A 150 28.67 4.45 -21.64
C LEU A 150 27.76 5.15 -20.62
N THR A 151 28.20 6.32 -20.16
CA THR A 151 27.45 7.19 -19.23
C THR A 151 26.87 8.43 -19.92
N ASN A 152 27.40 8.82 -21.07
CA ASN A 152 26.96 9.99 -21.81
C ASN A 152 25.61 9.73 -22.53
N PRO A 153 24.58 10.57 -22.34
CA PRO A 153 23.26 10.38 -22.95
C PRO A 153 23.25 10.23 -24.47
N LYS A 154 24.14 10.94 -25.19
CA LYS A 154 24.21 10.86 -26.66
C LYS A 154 24.69 9.48 -27.12
N ASP A 155 25.67 8.93 -26.42
CA ASP A 155 26.26 7.63 -26.73
C ASP A 155 25.30 6.51 -26.33
N ILE A 156 24.68 6.60 -25.14
CA ILE A 156 23.62 5.68 -24.70
C ILE A 156 22.52 5.57 -25.76
N LYS A 157 22.04 6.70 -26.29
CA LYS A 157 20.99 6.71 -27.33
C LYS A 157 21.43 6.04 -28.63
N ARG A 158 22.71 6.18 -28.99
CA ARG A 158 23.28 5.59 -30.21
C ARG A 158 23.48 4.08 -30.09
N TYR A 159 23.98 3.61 -28.95
CA TYR A 159 24.37 2.21 -28.75
C TYR A 159 23.26 1.33 -28.15
N SER A 160 22.27 1.91 -27.48
CA SER A 160 21.13 1.19 -26.90
C SER A 160 20.38 0.29 -27.90
N PRO A 161 20.05 0.74 -29.14
CA PRO A 161 19.36 -0.12 -30.10
C PRO A 161 20.21 -1.30 -30.58
N LEU A 162 21.54 -1.15 -30.60
CA LEU A 162 22.46 -2.19 -31.03
C LEU A 162 22.55 -3.30 -29.97
N GLN A 163 22.68 -2.93 -28.70
CA GLN A 163 22.82 -3.88 -27.60
C GLN A 163 21.53 -4.68 -27.34
N TYR A 164 20.37 -4.05 -27.51
CA TYR A 164 19.07 -4.69 -27.26
C TYR A 164 18.34 -5.09 -28.56
N LYS A 165 19.07 -5.24 -29.67
CA LYS A 165 18.49 -5.57 -30.99
C LYS A 165 17.60 -6.80 -30.96
N ASP A 166 17.98 -7.82 -30.18
CA ASP A 166 17.21 -9.07 -30.05
C ASP A 166 15.91 -8.92 -29.25
N LEU A 167 15.80 -7.88 -28.43
CA LEU A 167 14.56 -7.53 -27.72
C LEU A 167 13.60 -6.74 -28.63
N GLN A 168 14.09 -6.14 -29.72
CA GLN A 168 13.30 -5.37 -30.69
C GLN A 168 12.63 -6.26 -31.76
N LYS A 169 12.27 -7.49 -31.41
CA LYS A 169 11.59 -8.40 -32.34
C LYS A 169 10.17 -7.89 -32.60
N LYS A 170 9.87 -7.61 -33.88
CA LYS A 170 8.50 -7.35 -34.32
C LYS A 170 7.63 -8.55 -33.95
N GLN A 171 6.55 -8.34 -33.21
CA GLN A 171 5.61 -9.41 -32.89
C GLN A 171 4.96 -9.92 -34.16
N LYS A 172 4.96 -11.24 -34.38
CA LYS A 172 4.25 -11.88 -35.51
C LYS A 172 2.75 -11.88 -35.26
N HIS A 173 2.13 -10.73 -35.39
CA HIS A 173 0.73 -10.54 -35.03
C HIS A 173 -0.26 -10.97 -36.13
N LYS A 174 0.20 -11.54 -37.26
CA LYS A 174 -0.60 -11.98 -38.44
C LYS A 174 -1.45 -10.88 -39.12
N PHE A 175 -1.61 -9.70 -38.52
CA PHE A 175 -2.29 -8.54 -39.11
C PHE A 175 -1.55 -7.91 -40.31
N ASP A 176 -0.31 -8.31 -40.61
CA ASP A 176 0.47 -7.77 -41.73
C ASP A 176 -0.15 -8.08 -43.11
N ASN A 177 -1.07 -9.05 -43.22
CA ASN A 177 -1.70 -9.50 -44.47
C ASN A 177 -3.21 -9.26 -44.53
N ILE A 178 -3.75 -8.32 -43.75
CA ILE A 178 -5.19 -8.04 -43.82
C ILE A 178 -5.46 -7.25 -45.10
N PRO A 179 -6.44 -7.68 -45.94
CA PRO A 179 -6.86 -6.90 -47.10
C PRO A 179 -7.32 -5.52 -46.64
N GLN A 180 -6.78 -4.46 -47.24
CA GLN A 180 -7.36 -3.13 -47.10
C GLN A 180 -8.73 -3.13 -47.80
N GLU A 181 -9.77 -2.76 -47.05
CA GLU A 181 -11.07 -2.37 -47.61
C GLU A 181 -10.94 -1.07 -48.41
#